data_AF-A0A0R2JYJ1-F1
#
_entry.id   AF-A0A0R2JYJ1-F1
#
_cell.length_a   1.000
_cell.length_b   1.000
_cell.length_c   1.000
_cell.angle_alpha   90.00
_cell.angle_beta   90.00
_cell.angle_gamma   90.00
#
_symmetry.space_group_name_H-M   'P 1'
#
loop_
_entity.id
_entity.type
_entity.pdbx_description
1 polymer ?
#
loop_
_entity_poly.entity_id
_entity_poly.type
_entity_poly.pdbx_seq_one_letter_code
_entity_poly.pdbx_strand_id
1 'polypeptide(L)' 'MAILKHHGKWMARAYYKDDKSKRHSIAKGGFKTKREAEFYLSQMKLDQRNSELVKNKSPLFYDYFWKWV' A
#
# COMPACT_ATOMS: atom_id res chain seq x y z
N MET A 1 8.88 4.15 -6.17
CA MET A 1 7.63 3.39 -6.38
C MET A 1 7.55 3.04 -7.85
N ALA A 2 6.93 1.92 -8.21
CA ALA A 2 6.77 1.48 -9.58
C ALA A 2 5.37 0.92 -9.80
N ILE A 3 4.82 1.15 -11.00
CA ILE A 3 3.59 0.51 -11.47
C ILE A 3 3.99 -0.38 -12.63
N LEU A 4 3.62 -1.65 -12.52
CA LEU A 4 3.96 -2.70 -13.47
C LEU A 4 2.68 -3.31 -14.01
N LYS A 5 2.72 -3.80 -15.25
CA LYS A 5 1.65 -4.61 -15.81
C LYS A 5 2.14 -6.06 -15.86
N HIS A 6 1.40 -6.96 -15.22
CA HIS A 6 1.76 -8.37 -15.10
C HIS A 6 0.55 -9.24 -15.48
N HIS A 7 0.70 -10.09 -16.50
CA HIS A 7 -0.37 -10.94 -17.05
C HIS A 7 -1.72 -10.21 -17.25
N GLY A 8 -1.68 -9.03 -17.89
CA GLY A 8 -2.89 -8.24 -18.17
C GLY A 8 -3.47 -7.47 -16.99
N LYS A 9 -2.96 -7.66 -15.76
CA LYS A 9 -3.36 -6.93 -14.55
C LYS A 9 -2.31 -5.90 -14.16
N TRP A 10 -2.73 -4.89 -13.41
CA TRP A 10 -1.85 -3.87 -12.87
C TRP A 10 -1.32 -4.28 -11.50
N MET A 11 -0.10 -3.86 -11.21
CA MET A 11 0.64 -4.15 -9.99
C MET A 11 1.33 -2.88 -9.50
N ALA A 12 1.21 -2.61 -8.21
CA ALA A 12 1.87 -1.51 -7.53
C ALA A 12 3.03 -2.06 -6.69
N ARG A 13 4.21 -1.43 -6.78
CA ARG A 13 5.37 -1.74 -5.94
C ARG A 13 5.87 -0.48 -5.24
N ALA A 14 5.83 -0.50 -3.91
CA ALA A 14 6.37 0.53 -3.05
C ALA A 14 7.71 0.07 -2.46
N TYR A 15 8.62 1.03 -2.28
CA TYR A 15 9.89 0.82 -1.60
C TYR A 15 9.91 1.76 -0.40
N TYR A 16 10.22 1.22 0.77
CA TYR A 16 10.34 1.99 2.00
C TYR A 16 11.60 1.59 2.74
N LYS A 17 12.07 2.48 3.60
CA LYS A 17 13.16 2.18 4.54
C LYS A 17 12.54 1.98 5.91
N ASP A 18 12.97 0.92 6.58
CA ASP A 18 12.65 0.68 7.99
C ASP A 18 13.56 1.54 8.89
N ASP A 19 13.26 1.63 10.18
CA ASP A 19 13.99 2.43 11.17
C ASP A 19 15.48 2.03 11.25
N LYS A 20 15.80 0.79 10.89
CA LYS A 20 17.17 0.25 10.77
C LYS A 20 17.86 0.60 9.44
N SER A 21 17.31 1.55 8.67
CA SER A 21 17.79 1.99 7.34
C SER A 21 17.81 0.89 6.26
N LYS A 22 17.22 -0.28 6.53
CA LYS A 22 17.10 -1.37 5.56
C LYS A 22 16.01 -1.06 4.55
N ARG A 23 16.28 -1.28 3.26
CA ARG A 23 15.31 -1.09 2.19
C ARG A 23 14.40 -2.31 2.11
N HIS A 24 13.12 -2.09 2.26
CA HIS A 24 12.07 -3.06 2.05
C HIS A 24 11.26 -2.70 0.80
N SER A 25 10.68 -3.72 0.18
CA SER A 25 9.75 -3.55 -0.93
C SER A 25 8.48 -4.33 -0.64
N ILE A 26 7.34 -3.65 -0.71
CA ILE A 26 6.02 -4.31 -0.72
C ILE A 26 5.44 -4.13 -2.11
N ALA A 27 4.87 -5.21 -2.63
CA ALA A 27 4.16 -5.16 -3.88
C ALA A 27 2.77 -5.79 -3.74
N LYS A 28 1.78 -5.14 -4.36
CA LYS A 28 0.42 -5.65 -4.45
C LYS A 28 0.03 -5.70 -5.92
N GLY A 29 -0.38 -6.88 -6.37
CA GLY A 29 -0.82 -7.13 -7.74
C GLY A 29 -2.30 -7.39 -7.83
N GLY A 30 -2.80 -7.51 -9.05
CA GLY A 30 -4.17 -7.93 -9.33
C GLY A 30 -5.17 -6.80 -9.57
N PHE A 31 -4.70 -5.56 -9.66
CA PHE A 31 -5.54 -4.41 -9.97
C PHE A 31 -6.07 -4.50 -11.40
N LYS A 32 -7.35 -4.15 -11.57
CA LYS A 32 -8.00 -4.16 -12.89
C LYS A 32 -7.60 -2.93 -13.68
N THR A 33 -7.39 -1.81 -13.00
CA THR A 33 -7.03 -0.53 -13.61
C THR A 33 -5.72 0.03 -13.09
N LYS A 34 -5.04 0.84 -13.91
CA LYS A 34 -3.82 1.56 -13.50
C LYS A 34 -4.11 2.53 -12.35
N ARG A 35 -5.29 3.15 -12.36
CA ARG A 35 -5.75 4.11 -11.36
C ARG A 35 -5.90 3.50 -9.97
N GLU A 36 -6.36 2.25 -9.86
CA GLU A 36 -6.39 1.51 -8.59
C GLU A 36 -4.98 1.29 -8.03
N ALA A 37 -4.04 0.92 -8.89
CA ALA A 37 -2.63 0.74 -8.48
C ALA A 37 -2.00 2.07 -8.04
N GLU A 38 -2.31 3.18 -8.71
CA GLU A 38 -1.89 4.54 -8.32
C GLU A 38 -2.48 4.95 -6.97
N PHE A 39 -3.77 4.69 -6.76
CA PHE A 39 -4.45 5.00 -5.51
C PHE A 39 -3.83 4.24 -4.33
N TYR A 40 -3.54 2.95 -4.52
CA TYR A 40 -2.85 2.13 -3.52
C TYR A 40 -1.45 2.69 -3.15
N LEU A 41 -0.68 3.15 -4.14
CA LEU A 41 0.63 3.77 -3.87
C LEU A 41 0.51 5.09 -3.12
N SER A 42 -0.50 5.90 -3.47
CA SER A 42 -0.78 7.16 -2.77
C SER A 42 -1.17 6.94 -1.32
N GLN A 43 -2.03 5.94 -1.05
CA GLN A 43 -2.38 5.54 0.32
C GLN A 43 -1.14 5.07 1.09
N MET A 44 -0.34 4.15 0.54
CA MET A 44 0.89 3.71 1.21
C MET A 44 1.88 4.84 1.50
N LYS A 45 1.96 5.86 0.64
CA LYS A 45 2.81 7.03 0.89
C LYS A 45 2.30 7.86 2.06
N LEU A 46 0.98 8.02 2.19
CA LEU A 46 0.34 8.70 3.31
C LEU A 46 0.55 7.92 4.60
N ASP A 47 0.33 6.61 4.58
CA ASP A 47 0.54 5.72 5.72
C ASP A 47 2.00 5.72 6.19
N GLN A 48 2.95 5.79 5.24
CA GLN A 48 4.38 5.93 5.54
C GLN A 48 4.68 7.26 6.23
N ARG A 49 4.09 8.35 5.75
CA ARG A 49 4.29 9.69 6.31
C ARG A 49 3.67 9.82 7.70
N ASN A 50 2.55 9.13 7.94
CA ASN A 50 1.84 9.14 9.21
C ASN A 50 2.41 8.15 10.23
N SER A 51 3.53 7.46 9.91
CA SER A 51 4.16 6.45 10.76
C SER A 51 3.24 5.26 11.13
N GLU A 52 2.14 5.06 10.40
CA GLU A 52 1.18 3.97 10.65
C GLU A 52 1.62 2.64 10.02
N LEU A 53 2.59 2.65 9.10
CA LEU A 53 3.12 1.42 8.48
C LEU A 53 3.84 0.49 9.46
N VAL A 54 4.25 0.95 10.65
CA VAL A 54 5.02 0.13 11.62
C VAL A 54 4.13 -0.72 12.52
N LYS A 55 2.83 -0.43 12.65
CA LYS A 55 1.94 -1.30 13.41
C LYS A 55 1.35 -2.33 12.47
N ASN A 56 1.95 -3.51 12.53
CA ASN A 56 1.43 -4.80 12.11
C ASN A 56 0.10 -5.12 12.84
N LYS A 57 -0.88 -4.22 12.77
CA LYS A 57 -2.26 -4.47 13.15
C LYS A 57 -2.92 -4.91 11.87
N SER A 58 -3.18 -6.21 11.75
CA SER A 58 -4.21 -6.70 10.84
C SER A 58 -5.39 -5.74 10.95
N PRO A 59 -5.81 -5.05 9.88
CA PRO A 59 -7.00 -4.22 9.95
C PRO A 59 -8.16 -5.18 10.19
N LEU A 60 -8.56 -5.30 11.45
CA LEU A 60 -9.79 -5.98 11.83
C LEU A 60 -10.88 -5.21 11.09
N PHE A 61 -11.68 -5.94 10.32
CA PHE A 61 -12.76 -5.43 9.47
C PHE A 61 -13.68 -4.41 10.17
N TYR A 62 -13.67 -4.43 11.50
CA TYR A 62 -14.31 -3.49 12.41
C TYR A 62 -13.93 -2.01 12.21
N ASP A 63 -12.65 -1.67 12.01
CA ASP A 63 -12.20 -0.27 11.94
C ASP A 63 -12.70 0.47 10.68
N TYR A 64 -13.04 -0.28 9.62
CA TYR A 64 -13.61 0.29 8.41
C TYR A 64 -15.10 0.67 8.54
N PHE A 65 -15.84 0.03 9.44
CA PHE A 65 -17.30 0.18 9.50
C PHE A 65 -17.73 1.46 10.23
N TRP A 66 -16.92 1.97 11.15
CA TRP A 66 -17.31 3.07 12.05
C TRP A 66 -16.90 4.48 11.59
N LYS A 67 -16.17 4.62 10.49
CA LYS A 67 -15.77 5.94 9.95
C LYS A 67 -16.84 6.60 9.06
N TRP A 68 -18.05 6.04 9.05
CA TRP A 68 -19.20 6.45 8.24
C TRP A 68 -20.45 6.75 9.11
N VAL A 69 -20.25 7.30 10.31
CA VAL A 69 -21.31 7.92 11.12
C VAL A 69 -21.02 9.40 11.28
#